data_AF-A0A1E5MGC0-F1
#
_entry.id   AF-A0A1E5MGC0-F1
#
_cell.length_a   1.000
_cell.length_b   1.000
_cell.length_c   1.000
_cell.angle_alpha   90.00
_cell.angle_beta   90.00
_cell.angle_gamma   90.00
#
_symmetry.space_group_name_H-M   'P 1'
#
loop_
_entity.id
_entity.type
_entity.pdbx_description
1 polymer ?
#
loop_
_entity_poly.entity_id
_entity_poly.type
_entity_poly.pdbx_seq_one_letter_code
_entity_poly.pdbx_strand_id
1 'polypeptide(L)'
;MVIYDARPVRTAAQVLLDVVVLAGIVVAVLLGRAVSASISALAAIGGRVNEQGSAFEQQLRRTADALGDVPLVGSSVSRPLRDASRSAGDIAAAGSQQQEETLHLAHLLGTSLAVVLVVVLIAVWLRYRGGFIRRASATRRLAQQPDGTELLAVRALTTRDAVGRLGAGVVDRWRQRDPETVLALAEIERRSSGLRVTVPSRRP
;
A
#
# COMPACT_ATOMS: atom_id res chain seq x y z
N MET A 1 39.40 -12.96 -11.95
CA MET A 1 38.22 -12.77 -12.82
C MET A 1 37.07 -12.34 -11.92
N VAL A 2 36.85 -11.03 -11.78
CA VAL A 2 35.78 -10.50 -10.93
C VAL A 2 34.63 -10.14 -11.86
N ILE A 3 33.69 -11.08 -11.98
CA ILE A 3 32.41 -10.88 -12.65
C ILE A 3 31.45 -10.39 -11.58
N TYR A 4 31.22 -9.08 -11.52
CA TYR A 4 29.91 -8.47 -11.18
C TYR A 4 30.09 -6.96 -11.13
N ASP A 5 29.79 -6.29 -12.24
CA ASP A 5 29.51 -4.86 -12.21
C ASP A 5 28.17 -4.71 -11.47
N ALA A 6 28.22 -4.31 -10.20
CA ALA A 6 27.06 -4.21 -9.31
C ALA A 6 26.12 -3.03 -9.65
N ARG A 7 26.34 -2.36 -10.79
CA ARG A 7 25.59 -1.19 -11.25
C ARG A 7 24.29 -1.58 -11.99
N PRO A 8 24.30 -2.45 -13.03
CA PRO A 8 23.07 -2.87 -13.73
C PRO A 8 22.09 -3.68 -12.87
N VAL A 9 22.59 -4.52 -11.96
CA VAL A 9 21.72 -5.37 -11.10
C VAL A 9 20.91 -4.53 -10.12
N ARG A 10 21.46 -3.37 -9.70
CA ARG A 10 20.76 -2.43 -8.83
C ARG A 10 19.60 -1.74 -9.53
N THR A 11 19.74 -1.42 -10.81
CA THR A 11 18.72 -0.75 -11.62
C THR A 11 17.61 -1.72 -12.06
N ALA A 12 17.97 -2.96 -12.41
CA ALA A 12 17.00 -4.01 -12.76
C ALA A 12 16.13 -4.41 -11.55
N ALA A 13 16.74 -4.56 -10.37
CA ALA A 13 16.01 -4.77 -9.12
C ALA A 13 15.07 -3.60 -8.80
N GLN A 14 15.43 -2.38 -9.21
CA GLN A 14 14.63 -1.16 -8.99
C GLN A 14 13.37 -1.15 -9.86
N VAL A 15 13.50 -1.45 -11.16
CA VAL A 15 12.36 -1.54 -12.08
C VAL A 15 11.46 -2.72 -11.69
N LEU A 16 12.06 -3.87 -11.33
CA LEU A 16 11.30 -5.03 -10.85
C LEU A 16 10.50 -4.68 -9.58
N LEU A 17 11.10 -3.92 -8.65
CA LEU A 17 10.42 -3.49 -7.44
C LEU A 17 9.24 -2.56 -7.75
N ASP A 18 9.45 -1.56 -8.64
CA ASP A 18 8.39 -0.63 -9.03
C ASP A 18 7.22 -1.37 -9.70
N VAL A 19 7.52 -2.36 -10.55
CA VAL A 19 6.51 -3.23 -11.17
C VAL A 19 5.76 -4.06 -10.12
N VAL A 20 6.47 -4.65 -9.15
CA VAL A 20 5.85 -5.43 -8.06
C VAL A 20 4.96 -4.54 -7.18
N VAL A 21 5.38 -3.32 -6.88
CA VAL A 21 4.56 -2.34 -6.13
C VAL A 21 3.30 -1.98 -6.92
N LEU A 22 3.45 -1.65 -8.21
CA LEU A 22 2.32 -1.29 -9.07
C LEU A 22 1.33 -2.46 -9.20
N ALA A 23 1.84 -3.66 -9.42
CA ALA A 23 1.05 -4.89 -9.48
C ALA A 23 0.34 -5.14 -8.14
N GLY A 24 1.02 -4.95 -7.01
CA GLY A 24 0.43 -5.07 -5.68
C GLY A 24 -0.73 -4.10 -5.45
N ILE A 25 -0.60 -2.84 -5.90
CA ILE A 25 -1.69 -1.84 -5.84
C ILE A 25 -2.88 -2.29 -6.69
N VAL A 26 -2.64 -2.73 -7.94
CA VAL A 26 -3.70 -3.22 -8.82
C VAL A 26 -4.41 -4.42 -8.20
N VAL A 27 -3.67 -5.40 -7.67
CA VAL A 27 -4.23 -6.57 -6.99
C VAL A 27 -5.05 -6.17 -5.76
N ALA A 28 -4.56 -5.24 -4.93
CA ALA A 28 -5.30 -4.76 -3.75
C ALA A 28 -6.63 -4.08 -4.15
N VAL A 29 -6.62 -3.26 -5.20
CA VAL A 29 -7.82 -2.61 -5.73
C VAL A 29 -8.80 -3.63 -6.31
N LEU A 30 -8.32 -4.61 -7.07
CA LEU A 30 -9.16 -5.68 -7.61
C LEU A 30 -9.77 -6.53 -6.50
N LEU A 31 -9.00 -6.86 -5.47
CA LEU A 31 -9.46 -7.63 -4.33
C LEU A 31 -10.52 -6.85 -3.53
N GLY A 32 -10.29 -5.55 -3.28
CA GLY A 32 -11.28 -4.68 -2.64
C GLY A 32 -12.59 -4.59 -3.42
N ARG A 33 -12.51 -4.48 -4.76
CA ARG A 33 -13.69 -4.52 -5.63
C ARG A 33 -14.42 -5.86 -5.59
N ALA A 34 -13.69 -6.97 -5.63
CA ALA A 34 -14.27 -8.31 -5.56
C ALA A 34 -14.98 -8.53 -4.22
N VAL A 35 -14.36 -8.12 -3.11
CA VAL A 35 -14.96 -8.19 -1.76
C VAL A 35 -16.23 -7.33 -1.70
N SER A 36 -16.19 -6.09 -2.17
CA SER A 36 -17.35 -5.19 -2.18
C SER A 36 -18.51 -5.71 -3.04
N ALA A 37 -18.20 -6.32 -4.19
CA ALA A 37 -19.20 -6.95 -5.05
C ALA A 37 -19.87 -8.16 -4.37
N SER A 38 -19.08 -9.04 -3.76
CA SER A 38 -19.59 -10.19 -3.00
C SER A 38 -20.47 -9.77 -1.82
N ILE A 39 -20.04 -8.72 -1.09
CA ILE A 39 -20.81 -8.09 -0.01
C ILE A 39 -22.14 -7.56 -0.52
N SER A 40 -22.14 -6.80 -1.61
CA SER A 40 -23.36 -6.19 -2.18
C SER A 40 -24.34 -7.26 -2.66
N ALA A 41 -23.83 -8.34 -3.25
CA ALA A 41 -24.64 -9.48 -3.70
C ALA A 41 -25.31 -10.19 -2.51
N LEU A 42 -24.58 -10.38 -1.40
CA LEU A 42 -25.15 -10.93 -0.17
C LEU A 42 -26.23 -10.01 0.40
N ALA A 43 -25.94 -8.71 0.57
CA ALA A 43 -26.89 -7.74 1.12
C ALA A 43 -28.23 -7.71 0.34
N ALA A 44 -28.16 -7.82 -1.00
CA ALA A 44 -29.35 -7.92 -1.84
C ALA A 44 -30.18 -9.20 -1.60
N ILE A 45 -29.56 -10.31 -1.18
CA ILE A 45 -30.28 -11.54 -0.78
C ILE A 45 -31.01 -11.30 0.55
N GLY A 46 -30.37 -10.66 1.52
CA GLY A 46 -30.95 -10.32 2.83
C GLY A 46 -32.20 -9.46 2.73
N GLY A 47 -32.12 -8.38 1.95
CA GLY A 47 -33.26 -7.50 1.72
C GLY A 47 -34.46 -8.23 1.13
N ARG A 48 -34.23 -9.11 0.15
CA ARG A 48 -35.28 -9.93 -0.47
C ARG A 48 -35.90 -10.94 0.51
N VAL A 49 -35.09 -11.58 1.35
CA VAL A 49 -35.59 -12.52 2.38
C VAL A 49 -36.44 -11.80 3.43
N ASN A 50 -36.03 -10.59 3.84
CA ASN A 50 -36.79 -9.78 4.80
C ASN A 50 -38.14 -9.30 4.20
N GLU A 51 -38.14 -8.83 2.95
CA GLU A 51 -39.38 -8.46 2.25
C GLU A 51 -40.35 -9.63 2.09
N GLN A 52 -39.84 -10.79 1.67
CA GLN A 52 -40.67 -11.98 1.48
C GLN A 52 -41.17 -12.55 2.82
N GLY A 53 -40.33 -12.55 3.86
CA GLY A 53 -40.69 -12.99 5.21
C GLY A 53 -41.76 -12.10 5.84
N SER A 54 -41.62 -10.78 5.74
CA SER A 54 -42.63 -9.83 6.25
C SER A 54 -43.96 -9.88 5.48
N ALA A 55 -43.91 -10.09 4.16
CA ALA A 55 -45.12 -10.32 3.37
C ALA A 55 -45.82 -11.62 3.77
N PHE A 56 -45.05 -12.69 4.00
CA PHE A 56 -45.56 -13.98 4.46
C PHE A 56 -46.15 -13.91 5.88
N GLU A 57 -45.48 -13.21 6.80
CA GLU A 57 -45.99 -12.88 8.13
C GLU A 57 -47.35 -12.18 8.02
N GLN A 58 -47.44 -11.10 7.24
CA GLN A 58 -48.71 -10.37 7.07
C GLN A 58 -49.82 -11.27 6.51
N GLN A 59 -49.50 -12.16 5.57
CA GLN A 59 -50.48 -13.06 4.97
C GLN A 59 -50.97 -14.11 5.98
N LEU A 60 -50.07 -14.70 6.78
CA LEU A 60 -50.43 -15.61 7.87
C LEU A 60 -51.28 -14.91 8.93
N ARG A 61 -50.93 -13.67 9.30
CA ARG A 61 -51.71 -12.86 10.26
C ARG A 61 -53.13 -12.59 9.75
N ARG A 62 -53.27 -12.13 8.51
CA ARG A 62 -54.60 -11.91 7.87
C ARG A 62 -55.43 -13.19 7.82
N THR A 63 -54.78 -14.32 7.52
CA THR A 63 -55.45 -15.64 7.48
C THR A 63 -55.88 -16.08 8.88
N ALA A 64 -55.06 -15.83 9.90
CA ALA A 64 -55.37 -16.11 11.29
C ALA A 64 -56.54 -15.26 11.80
N ASP A 65 -56.60 -13.99 11.40
CA ASP A 65 -57.69 -13.09 11.76
C ASP A 65 -59.01 -13.55 11.11
N ALA A 66 -59.00 -13.86 9.80
CA ALA A 66 -60.18 -14.35 9.09
C ALA A 66 -60.71 -15.70 9.63
N LEU A 67 -59.81 -16.62 10.02
CA LEU A 67 -60.20 -17.89 10.65
C LEU A 67 -60.64 -17.73 12.10
N GLY A 68 -60.24 -16.64 12.77
CA GLY A 68 -60.64 -16.33 14.14
C GLY A 68 -62.14 -16.07 14.28
N ASP A 69 -62.80 -15.62 13.22
CA ASP A 69 -64.23 -15.28 13.20
C ASP A 69 -65.15 -16.51 13.04
N VAL A 70 -64.60 -17.72 12.90
CA VAL A 70 -65.38 -18.96 12.76
C VAL A 70 -65.89 -19.43 14.13
N PRO A 71 -67.22 -19.57 14.34
CA PRO A 71 -67.78 -20.04 15.61
C PRO A 71 -67.27 -21.43 16.01
N LEU A 72 -67.13 -21.68 17.33
CA LEU A 72 -66.74 -22.95 17.96
C LEU A 72 -65.28 -23.42 17.74
N VAL A 73 -64.64 -23.09 16.61
CA VAL A 73 -63.29 -23.61 16.26
C VAL A 73 -62.25 -22.55 15.88
N GLY A 74 -62.66 -21.30 15.60
CA GLY A 74 -61.77 -20.26 15.08
C GLY A 74 -60.61 -19.90 15.99
N SER A 75 -60.81 -19.89 17.32
CA SER A 75 -59.76 -19.60 18.29
C SER A 75 -58.68 -20.70 18.39
N SER A 76 -59.06 -21.96 18.19
CA SER A 76 -58.14 -23.11 18.23
C SER A 76 -57.24 -23.19 17.01
N VAL A 77 -57.70 -22.71 15.85
CA VAL A 77 -56.94 -22.72 14.59
C VAL A 77 -56.13 -21.43 14.39
N SER A 78 -56.67 -20.28 14.80
CA SER A 78 -56.02 -18.97 14.59
C SER A 78 -54.83 -18.68 15.51
N ARG A 79 -54.78 -19.28 16.71
CA ARG A 79 -53.66 -19.12 17.66
C ARG A 79 -52.34 -19.68 17.09
N PRO A 80 -52.24 -20.97 16.70
CA PRO A 80 -51.01 -21.52 16.14
C PRO A 80 -50.55 -20.77 14.88
N LEU A 81 -51.50 -20.28 14.07
CA LEU A 81 -51.20 -19.51 12.87
C LEU A 81 -50.62 -18.12 13.17
N ARG A 82 -51.09 -17.46 14.24
CA ARG A 82 -50.49 -16.21 14.76
C ARG A 82 -49.12 -16.43 15.37
N ASP A 83 -48.91 -17.54 16.07
CA ASP A 83 -47.60 -17.86 16.64
C ASP A 83 -46.58 -18.17 15.52
N ALA A 84 -46.99 -18.94 14.50
CA ALA A 84 -46.18 -19.19 13.31
C ALA A 84 -45.85 -17.89 12.54
N SER A 85 -46.80 -16.96 12.44
CA SER A 85 -46.59 -15.63 11.86
C SER A 85 -45.48 -14.87 12.61
N ARG A 86 -45.55 -14.81 13.95
CA ARG A 86 -44.52 -14.11 14.74
C ARG A 86 -43.15 -14.75 14.60
N SER A 87 -43.06 -16.09 14.68
CA SER A 87 -41.79 -16.79 14.47
C SER A 87 -41.23 -16.57 13.06
N ALA A 88 -42.07 -16.47 12.03
CA ALA A 88 -41.62 -16.15 10.67
C ALA A 88 -41.03 -14.72 10.59
N GLY A 89 -41.66 -13.74 11.26
CA GLY A 89 -41.15 -12.38 11.39
C GLY A 89 -39.82 -12.31 12.15
N ASP A 90 -39.72 -13.02 13.27
CA ASP A 90 -38.49 -13.09 14.09
C ASP A 90 -37.32 -13.72 13.32
N ILE A 91 -37.57 -14.77 12.53
CA ILE A 91 -36.54 -15.43 11.68
C ILE A 91 -36.08 -14.49 10.56
N ALA A 92 -37.00 -13.78 9.91
CA ALA A 92 -36.68 -12.82 8.86
C ALA A 92 -35.84 -11.64 9.42
N ALA A 93 -36.22 -11.14 10.59
CA ALA A 93 -35.50 -10.08 11.29
C ALA A 93 -34.09 -10.53 11.73
N ALA A 94 -33.97 -11.71 12.35
CA ALA A 94 -32.69 -12.27 12.77
C ALA A 94 -31.74 -12.51 11.59
N GLY A 95 -32.25 -12.97 10.44
CA GLY A 95 -31.48 -13.15 9.21
C GLY A 95 -30.89 -11.84 8.69
N SER A 96 -31.64 -10.73 8.78
CA SER A 96 -31.14 -9.41 8.38
C SER A 96 -30.07 -8.85 9.34
N GLN A 97 -30.22 -9.08 10.65
CA GLN A 97 -29.34 -8.52 11.66
C GLN A 97 -27.98 -9.23 11.72
N GLN A 98 -27.96 -10.55 11.57
CA GLN A 98 -26.73 -11.36 11.54
C GLN A 98 -25.88 -11.08 10.28
N GLN A 99 -26.54 -10.60 9.22
CA GLN A 99 -25.89 -10.19 7.99
C GLN A 99 -25.12 -8.87 8.13
N GLU A 100 -25.66 -7.91 8.86
CA GLU A 100 -25.01 -6.60 9.13
C GLU A 100 -23.66 -6.76 9.85
N GLU A 101 -23.58 -7.67 10.83
CA GLU A 101 -22.34 -7.92 11.59
C GLU A 101 -21.26 -8.63 10.75
N THR A 102 -21.68 -9.60 9.94
CA THR A 102 -20.78 -10.35 9.04
C THR A 102 -20.20 -9.42 7.96
N LEU A 103 -21.00 -8.48 7.47
CA LEU A 103 -20.57 -7.44 6.53
C LEU A 103 -19.50 -6.52 7.13
N HIS A 104 -19.62 -6.17 8.41
CA HIS A 104 -18.63 -5.36 9.11
C HIS A 104 -17.29 -6.07 9.25
N LEU A 105 -17.30 -7.36 9.60
CA LEU A 105 -16.08 -8.19 9.69
C LEU A 105 -15.42 -8.38 8.32
N ALA A 106 -16.20 -8.59 7.26
CA ALA A 106 -15.68 -8.68 5.90
C ALA A 106 -15.00 -7.37 5.45
N HIS A 107 -15.60 -6.22 5.77
CA HIS A 107 -14.99 -4.91 5.52
C HIS A 107 -13.68 -4.71 6.30
N LEU A 108 -13.65 -5.06 7.59
CA LEU A 108 -12.45 -4.97 8.43
C LEU A 108 -11.31 -5.85 7.92
N LEU A 109 -11.61 -7.10 7.55
CA LEU A 109 -10.61 -8.03 7.03
C LEU A 109 -10.08 -7.58 5.66
N GLY A 110 -10.99 -7.18 4.76
CA GLY A 110 -10.63 -6.71 3.43
C GLY A 110 -9.76 -5.44 3.46
N THR A 111 -10.13 -4.47 4.30
CA THR A 111 -9.35 -3.23 4.46
C THR A 111 -8.03 -3.47 5.18
N SER A 112 -8.00 -4.30 6.22
CA SER A 112 -6.77 -4.63 6.94
C SER A 112 -5.74 -5.31 6.04
N LEU A 113 -6.17 -6.25 5.18
CA LEU A 113 -5.28 -6.92 4.23
C LEU A 113 -4.70 -5.92 3.22
N ALA A 114 -5.52 -4.99 2.72
CA ALA A 114 -5.06 -3.93 1.82
C ALA A 114 -4.04 -3.00 2.49
N VAL A 115 -4.30 -2.59 3.75
CA VAL A 115 -3.38 -1.73 4.52
C VAL A 115 -2.05 -2.43 4.76
N VAL A 116 -2.06 -3.71 5.17
CA VAL A 116 -0.83 -4.48 5.38
C VAL A 116 0.00 -4.55 4.10
N LEU A 117 -0.63 -4.83 2.96
CA LEU A 117 0.03 -4.83 1.65
C LEU A 117 0.69 -3.48 1.35
N VAL A 118 -0.04 -2.38 1.53
CA VAL A 118 0.50 -1.02 1.29
C VAL A 118 1.67 -0.72 2.22
N VAL A 119 1.56 -1.04 3.52
CA VAL A 119 2.62 -0.79 4.50
C VAL A 119 3.89 -1.58 4.16
N VAL A 120 3.76 -2.84 3.76
CA VAL A 120 4.91 -3.67 3.33
C VAL A 120 5.58 -3.05 2.11
N LEU A 121 4.81 -2.62 1.11
CA LEU A 121 5.35 -1.96 -0.10
C LEU A 121 6.09 -0.66 0.25
N ILE A 122 5.52 0.17 1.13
CA ILE A 122 6.16 1.41 1.61
C ILE A 122 7.44 1.10 2.39
N ALA A 123 7.43 0.10 3.28
CA ALA A 123 8.60 -0.26 4.07
C ALA A 123 9.76 -0.76 3.20
N VAL A 124 9.47 -1.61 2.21
CA VAL A 124 10.47 -2.09 1.24
C VAL A 124 10.99 -0.92 0.40
N TRP A 125 10.10 -0.08 -0.12
CA TRP A 125 10.49 1.11 -0.87
C TRP A 125 11.37 2.04 -0.03
N LEU A 126 11.03 2.28 1.24
CA LEU A 126 11.77 3.16 2.14
C LEU A 126 13.13 2.56 2.53
N ARG A 127 13.22 1.25 2.73
CA ARG A 127 14.48 0.54 3.01
C ARG A 127 15.48 0.74 1.87
N TYR A 128 15.02 0.63 0.62
CA TYR A 128 15.88 0.74 -0.56
C TYR A 128 16.15 2.20 -0.95
N ARG A 129 15.14 3.07 -0.92
CA ARG A 129 15.27 4.49 -1.28
C ARG A 129 15.95 5.32 -0.20
N GLY A 130 15.75 4.96 1.08
CA GLY A 130 16.35 5.63 2.23
C GLY A 130 17.88 5.63 2.19
N GLY A 131 18.50 4.60 1.59
CA GLY A 131 19.95 4.55 1.41
C GLY A 131 20.48 5.67 0.50
N PHE A 132 19.72 6.08 -0.52
CA PHE A 132 20.13 7.17 -1.41
C PHE A 132 19.90 8.54 -0.76
N ILE A 133 18.75 8.73 -0.12
CA ILE A 133 18.42 9.97 0.59
C ILE A 133 19.42 10.23 1.72
N ARG A 134 19.74 9.22 2.54
CA ARG A 134 20.73 9.36 3.61
C ARG A 134 22.12 9.70 3.08
N ARG A 135 22.55 9.07 1.98
CA ARG A 135 23.84 9.37 1.34
C ARG A 135 23.87 10.77 0.75
N ALA A 136 22.82 11.20 0.04
CA ALA A 136 22.72 12.55 -0.50
C ALA A 136 22.72 13.61 0.61
N SER A 137 21.96 13.39 1.70
CA SER A 137 21.90 14.28 2.86
C SER A 137 23.23 14.38 3.60
N ALA A 138 23.93 13.26 3.82
CA ALA A 138 25.25 13.26 4.42
C ALA A 138 26.27 14.00 3.55
N THR A 139 26.24 13.76 2.23
CA THR A 139 27.10 14.46 1.24
C THR A 139 26.83 15.96 1.22
N ARG A 140 25.56 16.36 1.27
CA ARG A 140 25.16 17.77 1.31
C ARG A 140 25.61 18.45 2.60
N ARG A 141 25.49 17.78 3.74
CA ARG A 141 26.00 18.28 5.04
C ARG A 141 27.52 18.44 5.02
N LEU A 142 28.25 17.44 4.52
CA LEU A 142 29.71 17.52 4.35
C LEU A 142 30.11 18.67 3.42
N ALA A 143 29.39 18.87 2.31
CA ALA A 143 29.65 19.97 1.38
C ALA A 143 29.47 21.37 1.99
N GLN A 144 28.73 21.50 3.09
CA GLN A 144 28.47 22.77 3.79
C GLN A 144 29.48 23.07 4.90
N GLN A 145 30.38 22.13 5.22
CA GLN A 145 31.42 22.37 6.22
C GLN A 145 32.57 23.21 5.63
N PRO A 146 33.30 23.97 6.49
CA PRO A 146 34.65 24.40 6.13
C PRO A 146 35.43 23.14 5.72
N ASP A 147 36.08 23.15 4.56
CA ASP A 147 36.78 22.01 3.94
C ASP A 147 35.89 20.93 3.30
N GLY A 148 34.60 21.21 3.10
CA GLY A 148 33.66 20.25 2.52
C GLY A 148 34.07 19.70 1.15
N THR A 149 34.71 20.50 0.31
CA THR A 149 35.23 20.06 -1.00
C THR A 149 36.37 19.04 -0.84
N GLU A 150 37.30 19.28 0.08
CA GLU A 150 38.44 18.40 0.32
C GLU A 150 37.99 17.08 0.96
N LEU A 151 37.06 17.12 1.91
CA LEU A 151 36.48 15.92 2.51
C LEU A 151 35.73 15.05 1.48
N LEU A 152 35.02 15.69 0.54
CA LEU A 152 34.38 14.97 -0.57
C LEU A 152 35.42 14.36 -1.51
N ALA A 153 36.53 15.04 -1.77
CA ALA A 153 37.62 14.53 -2.59
C ALA A 153 38.31 13.31 -1.94
N VAL A 154 38.57 13.34 -0.63
CA VAL A 154 39.09 12.19 0.13
C VAL A 154 38.12 11.00 0.07
N ARG A 155 36.82 11.27 0.21
CA ARG A 155 35.81 10.22 0.12
C ARG A 155 35.74 9.62 -1.28
N ALA A 156 35.88 10.43 -2.33
CA ALA A 156 36.01 9.93 -3.70
C ALA A 156 37.21 8.99 -3.84
N LEU A 157 38.38 9.38 -3.35
CA LEU A 157 39.61 8.59 -3.43
C LEU A 157 39.48 7.21 -2.76
N THR A 158 38.74 7.12 -1.66
CA THR A 158 38.62 5.88 -0.87
C THR A 158 37.45 4.99 -1.28
N THR A 159 36.42 5.54 -1.92
CA THR A 159 35.16 4.82 -2.16
C THR A 159 34.74 4.71 -3.62
N ARG A 160 35.44 5.39 -4.55
CA ARG A 160 35.01 5.51 -5.95
C ARG A 160 36.07 5.06 -6.94
N ASP A 161 35.77 3.98 -7.66
CA ASP A 161 36.61 3.51 -8.78
C ASP A 161 36.70 4.51 -9.94
N ALA A 162 35.70 5.40 -10.04
CA ALA A 162 35.65 6.43 -11.08
C ALA A 162 36.82 7.42 -11.01
N VAL A 163 37.53 7.48 -9.88
CA VAL A 163 38.75 8.28 -9.71
C VAL A 163 39.84 7.83 -10.69
N GLY A 164 39.91 6.54 -11.04
CA GLY A 164 40.88 6.04 -12.02
C GLY A 164 40.76 6.68 -13.41
N ARG A 165 39.61 7.28 -13.74
CA ARG A 165 39.39 7.99 -15.02
C ARG A 165 40.11 9.34 -15.10
N LEU A 166 40.58 9.87 -13.98
CA LEU A 166 41.38 11.10 -13.94
C LEU A 166 42.84 10.87 -14.37
N GLY A 167 43.20 9.64 -14.74
CA GLY A 167 44.50 9.28 -15.30
C GLY A 167 45.57 9.02 -14.24
N ALA A 168 46.80 8.73 -14.71
CA ALA A 168 47.94 8.51 -13.84
C ALA A 168 48.33 9.79 -13.07
N GLY A 169 48.96 9.63 -11.91
CA GLY A 169 49.44 10.74 -11.07
C GLY A 169 48.36 11.49 -10.28
N VAL A 170 47.11 11.00 -10.25
CA VAL A 170 46.03 11.57 -9.42
C VAL A 170 46.41 11.69 -7.95
N VAL A 171 47.10 10.68 -7.41
CA VAL A 171 47.52 10.67 -6.01
C VAL A 171 48.57 11.76 -5.75
N ASP A 172 49.50 11.97 -6.69
CA ASP A 172 50.53 13.00 -6.57
C ASP A 172 49.94 14.40 -6.67
N ARG A 173 49.05 14.64 -7.65
CA ARG A 173 48.32 15.90 -7.79
C ARG A 173 47.46 16.20 -6.56
N TRP A 174 46.80 15.18 -6.01
CA TRP A 174 46.07 15.29 -4.75
C TRP A 174 46.99 15.68 -3.57
N ARG A 175 48.14 15.02 -3.42
CA ARG A 175 49.12 15.34 -2.37
C ARG A 175 49.67 16.76 -2.47
N GLN A 176 49.81 17.28 -3.69
CA GLN A 176 50.23 18.65 -3.96
C GLN A 176 49.10 19.69 -3.76
N ARG A 177 47.89 19.25 -3.35
CA ARG A 177 46.68 20.07 -3.25
C ARG A 177 46.35 20.83 -4.52
N ASP A 178 46.55 20.20 -5.68
CA ASP A 178 46.15 20.76 -6.97
C ASP A 178 44.64 21.10 -6.95
N PRO A 179 44.25 22.39 -7.08
CA PRO A 179 42.86 22.81 -6.97
C PRO A 179 41.94 22.14 -7.98
N GLU A 180 42.43 21.88 -9.20
CA GLU A 180 41.63 21.24 -10.24
C GLU A 180 41.35 19.77 -9.93
N THR A 181 42.37 19.04 -9.47
CA THR A 181 42.22 17.64 -9.05
C THR A 181 41.28 17.51 -7.84
N VAL A 182 41.40 18.39 -6.84
CA VAL A 182 40.51 18.40 -5.65
C VAL A 182 39.05 18.61 -6.07
N LEU A 183 38.78 19.59 -6.94
CA LEU A 183 37.44 19.86 -7.45
C LEU A 183 36.90 18.68 -8.28
N ALA A 184 37.72 18.09 -9.14
CA ALA A 184 37.32 16.95 -9.97
C ALA A 184 36.95 15.73 -9.12
N LEU A 185 37.73 15.44 -8.07
CA LEU A 185 37.44 14.36 -7.12
C LEU A 185 36.16 14.62 -6.34
N ALA A 186 35.99 15.84 -5.80
CA ALA A 186 34.77 16.22 -5.09
C ALA A 186 33.52 16.11 -5.99
N GLU A 187 33.67 16.44 -7.28
CA GLU A 187 32.60 16.36 -8.27
C GLU A 187 32.22 14.91 -8.61
N ILE A 188 33.18 14.00 -8.68
CA ILE A 188 32.92 12.56 -8.80
C ILE A 188 32.06 12.09 -7.61
N GLU A 189 32.38 12.53 -6.39
CA GLU A 189 31.61 12.17 -5.20
C GLU A 189 30.19 12.74 -5.21
N ARG A 190 30.03 14.02 -5.61
CA ARG A 190 28.72 14.69 -5.71
C ARG A 190 27.81 14.01 -6.74
N ARG A 191 28.30 13.76 -7.96
CA ARG A 191 27.54 13.06 -9.01
C ARG A 191 27.13 11.66 -8.58
N SER A 192 28.03 10.92 -7.93
CA SER A 192 27.73 9.57 -7.44
C SER A 192 26.66 9.54 -6.33
N SER A 193 26.47 10.67 -5.63
CA SER A 193 25.51 10.85 -4.55
C SER A 193 24.21 11.54 -5.01
N GLY A 194 24.06 11.80 -6.31
CA GLY A 194 22.86 12.42 -6.88
C GLY A 194 22.78 13.93 -6.74
N LEU A 195 23.82 14.58 -6.23
CA LEU A 195 23.89 16.04 -6.18
C LEU A 195 24.39 16.53 -7.54
N ARG A 196 23.49 17.11 -8.34
CA ARG A 196 23.90 17.86 -9.54
C ARG A 196 24.57 19.15 -9.07
N VAL A 197 25.78 19.42 -9.56
CA VAL A 197 26.44 20.71 -9.32
C VAL A 197 26.02 21.69 -10.40
N THR A 198 25.52 22.84 -9.94
CA THR A 198 25.43 24.09 -10.70
C THR A 198 26.86 24.52 -10.99
N VAL A 199 27.31 24.36 -12.23
CA VAL A 199 28.61 24.91 -12.66
C VAL A 199 28.52 26.44 -12.51
N PRO A 200 29.39 27.10 -11.73
CA PRO A 200 29.48 28.56 -11.76
C PRO A 200 29.90 28.95 -13.17
N SER A 201 29.01 29.63 -13.88
CA SER A 201 29.34 30.18 -15.20
C SER A 201 30.55 31.09 -15.07
N ARG A 202 31.70 30.68 -15.60
CA ARG A 202 32.77 31.62 -15.95
C ARG A 202 32.17 32.59 -16.96
N ARG A 203 31.87 33.82 -16.54
CA ARG A 203 31.65 34.92 -17.47
C ARG A 203 33.02 35.58 -17.75
N PRO A 204 33.24 36.02 -19.00
CA PRO A 204 34.53 36.50 -19.50
C PRO A 204 35.01 37.77 -18.80
#